data_AF-A0A3P3FWQ7-F1
#
_entry.id   AF-A0A3P3FWQ7-F1
#
_cell.length_a   1.000
_cell.length_b   1.000
_cell.length_c   1.000
_cell.angle_alpha   90.00
_cell.angle_beta   90.00
_cell.angle_gamma   90.00
#
_symmetry.space_group_name_H-M   'P 1'
#
loop_
_entity.id
_entity.type
_entity.pdbx_description
1 polymer ?
#
loop_
_entity_poly.entity_id
_entity_poly.type
_entity_poly.pdbx_seq_one_letter_code
_entity_poly.pdbx_strand_id
1 'polypeptide(L)'
;MSKTTTKTSETIENVEFPSFDASKATDQIRAFAEKGVEQSKEAYAKLKTGAEETQKVLESTYETAKTVSGDVSLKTIAILRANAEANFSHLEALVGAKTLSEVVELQTAFLRKGAEMAVEQAKDFQAVASKAVEDVSKPVKTAFEKAFKDIKAA
;
A
#
# COMPACT_ATOMS: atom_id res chain seq x y z
N MET A 1 -29.51 52.46 50.58
CA MET A 1 -29.21 52.89 49.20
C MET A 1 -28.04 52.09 48.68
N SER A 2 -28.27 51.03 47.90
CA SER A 2 -27.38 50.67 46.78
C SER A 2 -28.06 49.63 45.90
N LYS A 3 -28.20 50.01 44.64
CA LYS A 3 -28.76 49.25 43.52
C LYS A 3 -27.81 48.12 43.14
N THR A 4 -28.35 46.99 42.69
CA THR A 4 -28.17 46.43 41.33
C THR A 4 -28.42 44.93 41.37
N THR A 5 -29.70 44.56 41.33
CA THR A 5 -30.15 43.31 40.72
C THR A 5 -30.11 43.52 39.20
N THR A 6 -30.04 42.43 38.43
CA THR A 6 -30.31 42.34 36.97
C THR A 6 -29.09 42.50 36.05
N LYS A 7 -28.30 41.43 35.81
CA LYS A 7 -27.79 41.10 34.45
C LYS A 7 -26.96 39.81 34.25
N THR A 8 -27.04 38.78 35.10
CA THR A 8 -26.21 37.57 34.87
C THR A 8 -27.01 36.28 34.67
N SER A 9 -28.32 36.27 34.89
CA SER A 9 -29.12 35.03 34.86
C SER A 9 -29.68 34.67 33.47
N GLU A 10 -29.84 35.62 32.55
CA GLU A 10 -30.59 35.38 31.29
C GLU A 10 -29.77 34.71 30.18
N THR A 11 -28.45 34.61 30.30
CA THR A 11 -27.60 34.11 29.19
C THR A 11 -27.34 32.60 29.25
N ILE A 12 -27.69 31.90 30.34
CA ILE A 12 -27.33 30.48 30.54
C ILE A 12 -28.53 29.53 30.35
N GLU A 13 -29.78 30.01 30.44
CA GLU A 13 -30.96 29.12 30.45
C GLU A 13 -31.41 28.62 29.06
N ASN A 14 -30.87 29.15 27.96
CA ASN A 14 -31.39 28.87 26.62
C ASN A 14 -30.39 28.24 25.64
N VAL A 15 -29.35 27.57 26.14
CA VAL A 15 -28.50 26.73 25.29
C VAL A 15 -28.99 25.28 25.40
N GLU A 16 -30.02 24.95 24.63
CA GLU A 16 -30.37 23.57 24.34
C GLU A 16 -29.23 22.97 23.49
N PHE A 17 -28.31 22.25 24.15
CA PHE A 17 -27.37 21.42 23.43
C PHE A 17 -28.17 20.26 22.82
N PRO A 18 -28.11 20.03 21.49
CA PRO A 18 -28.78 18.90 20.89
C PRO A 18 -28.33 17.63 21.62
N SER A 19 -29.28 16.87 22.16
CA SER A 19 -28.97 15.63 22.87
C SER A 19 -28.27 14.69 21.88
N PHE A 20 -26.98 14.44 22.10
CA PHE A 20 -26.25 13.46 21.32
C PHE A 20 -26.77 12.08 21.68
N ASP A 21 -27.61 11.52 20.81
CA ASP A 21 -28.06 10.14 20.92
C ASP A 21 -26.90 9.21 20.55
N ALA A 22 -26.10 8.90 21.57
CA ALA A 22 -24.91 8.05 21.44
C ALA A 22 -25.24 6.67 20.85
N SER A 23 -26.47 6.17 21.02
CA SER A 23 -26.90 4.90 20.43
C SER A 23 -27.02 5.00 18.91
N LYS A 24 -27.69 6.04 18.40
CA LYS A 24 -27.80 6.31 16.96
C LYS A 24 -26.46 6.63 16.33
N ALA A 25 -25.60 7.38 17.02
CA ALA A 25 -24.25 7.66 16.53
C ALA A 25 -23.41 6.38 16.45
N THR A 26 -23.50 5.50 17.45
CA THR A 26 -22.79 4.21 17.45
C THR A 26 -23.29 3.30 16.33
N ASP A 27 -24.61 3.24 16.09
CA ASP A 27 -25.17 2.42 15.03
C ASP A 27 -24.85 2.96 13.63
N GLN A 28 -24.81 4.29 13.46
CA GLN A 28 -24.35 4.91 12.21
C GLN A 28 -22.86 4.66 11.95
N ILE A 29 -22.01 4.75 12.97
CA ILE A 29 -20.58 4.43 12.86
C ILE A 29 -20.41 2.94 12.52
N ARG A 30 -21.17 2.05 13.16
CA ARG A 30 -21.15 0.61 12.87
C ARG A 30 -21.57 0.32 11.44
N ALA A 31 -22.69 0.86 10.98
CA ALA A 31 -23.18 0.65 9.62
C ALA A 31 -22.22 1.23 8.57
N PHE A 32 -21.61 2.39 8.83
CA PHE A 32 -20.59 2.97 7.96
C PHE A 32 -19.34 2.10 7.90
N ALA A 33 -18.90 1.57 9.05
CA ALA A 33 -17.76 0.66 9.14
C ALA A 33 -18.02 -0.65 8.39
N GLU A 34 -19.17 -1.30 8.61
CA GLU A 34 -19.57 -2.54 7.91
C GLU A 34 -19.60 -2.34 6.40
N LYS A 35 -20.26 -1.27 5.93
CA LYS A 35 -20.34 -0.95 4.50
C LYS A 35 -18.97 -0.58 3.91
N GLY A 36 -18.15 0.17 4.66
CA GLY A 36 -16.81 0.55 4.25
C GLY A 36 -15.88 -0.66 4.10
N VAL A 37 -15.98 -1.64 5.00
CA VAL A 37 -15.23 -2.90 4.92
C VAL A 37 -15.67 -3.72 3.72
N GLU A 38 -16.97 -3.90 3.51
CA GLU A 38 -17.51 -4.64 2.36
C GLU A 38 -17.03 -4.04 1.04
N GLN A 39 -17.15 -2.72 0.88
CA GLN A 39 -16.71 -2.01 -0.32
C GLN A 39 -15.20 -2.09 -0.54
N SER A 40 -14.42 -2.01 0.55
CA SER A 40 -12.96 -2.15 0.50
C SER A 40 -12.54 -3.56 0.07
N LYS A 41 -13.22 -4.59 0.57
CA LYS A 41 -12.99 -5.99 0.16
C LYS A 41 -13.30 -6.19 -1.32
N GLU A 42 -14.41 -5.65 -1.81
CA GLU A 42 -14.79 -5.74 -3.21
C GLU A 42 -13.77 -5.02 -4.12
N ALA A 43 -13.35 -3.80 -3.75
CA ALA A 43 -12.35 -3.04 -4.49
C ALA A 43 -10.99 -3.76 -4.51
N TYR A 44 -10.56 -4.32 -3.38
CA TYR A 44 -9.34 -5.12 -3.29
C TYR A 44 -9.42 -6.38 -4.15
N ALA A 45 -10.56 -7.11 -4.13
CA ALA A 45 -10.75 -8.28 -4.97
C ALA A 45 -10.65 -7.95 -6.47
N LYS A 46 -11.27 -6.85 -6.92
CA LYS A 46 -11.18 -6.39 -8.31
C LYS A 46 -9.74 -6.03 -8.70
N LEU A 47 -9.02 -5.30 -7.83
CA LEU A 47 -7.62 -4.96 -8.04
C LEU A 47 -6.76 -6.22 -8.14
N LYS A 48 -6.99 -7.20 -7.26
CA LYS A 48 -6.29 -8.47 -7.22
C LYS A 48 -6.47 -9.25 -8.52
N THR A 49 -7.71 -9.38 -9.00
CA THR A 49 -8.01 -10.07 -10.26
C THR A 49 -7.37 -9.37 -11.45
N GLY A 50 -7.52 -8.03 -11.57
CA GLY A 50 -6.90 -7.29 -12.66
C GLY A 50 -5.36 -7.37 -12.66
N ALA A 51 -4.75 -7.37 -11.48
CA ALA A 51 -3.31 -7.57 -11.33
C ALA A 51 -2.87 -8.98 -11.75
N GLU A 52 -3.61 -10.03 -11.36
CA GLU A 52 -3.37 -11.42 -11.78
C GLU A 52 -3.44 -11.58 -13.31
N GLU A 53 -4.47 -11.00 -13.94
CA GLU A 53 -4.64 -11.04 -15.39
C GLU A 53 -3.50 -10.33 -16.11
N THR A 54 -3.14 -9.13 -15.64
CA THR A 54 -2.02 -8.36 -16.20
C THR A 54 -0.70 -9.11 -16.04
N GLN A 55 -0.45 -9.68 -14.86
CA GLN A 55 0.73 -10.49 -14.60
C GLN A 55 0.81 -11.68 -15.57
N LYS A 56 -0.29 -12.41 -15.76
CA LYS A 56 -0.34 -13.57 -16.67
C LYS A 56 -0.05 -13.19 -18.13
N VAL A 57 -0.55 -12.05 -18.60
CA VAL A 57 -0.25 -11.54 -19.94
C VAL A 57 1.23 -11.22 -20.10
N LEU A 58 1.84 -10.58 -19.08
CA LEU A 58 3.26 -10.27 -19.09
C LEU A 58 4.13 -11.52 -19.00
N GLU A 59 3.79 -12.50 -18.16
CA GLU A 59 4.47 -13.79 -18.07
C GLU A 59 4.44 -14.52 -19.42
N SER A 60 3.28 -14.56 -20.09
CA SER A 60 3.17 -15.14 -21.44
C SER A 60 4.02 -14.40 -22.47
N THR A 61 4.11 -13.07 -22.37
CA THR A 61 4.95 -12.25 -23.25
C THR A 61 6.43 -12.48 -22.95
N TYR A 62 6.80 -12.68 -21.69
CA TYR A 62 8.16 -12.97 -21.25
C TYR A 62 8.67 -14.33 -21.75
N GLU A 63 7.85 -15.39 -21.64
CA GLU A 63 8.19 -16.70 -22.19
C GLU A 63 8.40 -16.64 -23.71
N THR A 64 7.66 -15.76 -24.39
CA THR A 64 7.77 -15.54 -25.84
C THR A 64 8.93 -14.60 -26.20
N ALA A 65 9.26 -13.64 -25.33
CA ALA A 65 10.28 -12.61 -25.52
C ALA A 65 11.02 -12.37 -24.20
N LYS A 66 12.12 -13.12 -23.97
CA LYS A 66 13.01 -13.01 -22.80
C LYS A 66 13.68 -11.63 -22.75
N THR A 67 12.95 -10.62 -22.26
CA THR A 67 13.36 -9.22 -22.27
C THR A 67 13.35 -8.63 -20.87
N VAL A 68 14.31 -7.75 -20.60
CA VAL A 68 14.49 -7.08 -19.30
C VAL A 68 13.30 -6.19 -18.94
N SER A 69 12.60 -5.60 -19.92
CA SER A 69 11.45 -4.74 -19.62
C SER A 69 10.26 -5.52 -19.05
N GLY A 70 10.06 -6.78 -19.47
CA GLY A 70 9.02 -7.65 -18.92
C GLY A 70 9.22 -7.93 -17.43
N ASP A 71 10.46 -8.26 -17.02
CA ASP A 71 10.82 -8.50 -15.62
C ASP A 71 10.55 -7.27 -14.74
N VAL A 72 10.88 -6.07 -15.23
CA VAL A 72 10.67 -4.82 -14.50
C VAL A 72 9.18 -4.54 -14.32
N SER A 73 8.37 -4.65 -15.40
CA SER A 73 6.94 -4.41 -15.32
C SER A 73 6.22 -5.43 -14.41
N LEU A 74 6.60 -6.71 -14.46
CA LEU A 74 6.08 -7.75 -13.55
C LEU A 74 6.39 -7.42 -12.08
N LYS A 75 7.63 -7.03 -11.78
CA LYS A 75 8.02 -6.61 -10.42
C LYS A 75 7.25 -5.39 -9.94
N THR A 76 7.04 -4.39 -10.79
CA THR A 76 6.22 -3.22 -10.43
C THR A 76 4.79 -3.61 -10.07
N ILE A 77 4.17 -4.50 -10.84
CA ILE A 77 2.82 -5.01 -10.54
C ILE A 77 2.79 -5.75 -9.20
N ALA A 78 3.78 -6.60 -8.94
CA ALA A 78 3.89 -7.32 -7.68
C ALA A 78 4.03 -6.36 -6.48
N ILE A 79 4.84 -5.31 -6.59
CA ILE A 79 4.99 -4.27 -5.56
C ILE A 79 3.67 -3.55 -5.30
N LEU A 80 2.96 -3.13 -6.35
CA LEU A 80 1.67 -2.45 -6.23
C LEU A 80 0.64 -3.34 -5.53
N ARG A 81 0.59 -4.63 -5.88
CA ARG A 81 -0.30 -5.61 -5.25
C ARG A 81 0.03 -5.82 -3.78
N ALA A 82 1.30 -6.01 -3.45
CA ALA A 82 1.74 -6.21 -2.06
C ALA A 82 1.42 -4.97 -1.20
N ASN A 83 1.65 -3.76 -1.72
CA ASN A 83 1.30 -2.51 -1.05
C ASN A 83 -0.20 -2.36 -0.85
N ALA A 84 -1.02 -2.67 -1.87
CA ALA A 84 -2.47 -2.62 -1.74
C ALA A 84 -2.96 -3.59 -0.68
N GLU A 85 -2.50 -4.85 -0.71
CA GLU A 85 -2.88 -5.87 0.26
C GLU A 85 -2.48 -5.51 1.68
N ALA A 86 -1.28 -4.95 1.88
CA ALA A 86 -0.86 -4.47 3.19
C ALA A 86 -1.77 -3.35 3.73
N ASN A 87 -2.12 -2.37 2.90
CA ASN A 87 -3.01 -1.27 3.29
C ASN A 87 -4.43 -1.75 3.58
N PHE A 88 -5.01 -2.59 2.71
CA PHE A 88 -6.37 -3.11 2.91
C PHE A 88 -6.47 -4.00 4.15
N SER A 89 -5.49 -4.88 4.37
CA SER A 89 -5.45 -5.72 5.58
C SER A 89 -5.38 -4.87 6.85
N HIS A 90 -4.60 -3.78 6.83
CA HIS A 90 -4.51 -2.86 7.96
C HIS A 90 -5.83 -2.13 8.22
N LEU A 91 -6.47 -1.62 7.17
CA LEU A 91 -7.77 -0.96 7.29
C LEU A 91 -8.86 -1.90 7.80
N GLU A 92 -8.92 -3.14 7.29
CA GLU A 92 -9.85 -4.16 7.78
C GLU A 92 -9.63 -4.44 9.27
N ALA A 93 -8.37 -4.58 9.68
CA ALA A 93 -8.04 -4.82 11.09
C ALA A 93 -8.37 -3.62 11.99
N LEU A 94 -8.13 -2.39 11.53
CA LEU A 94 -8.48 -1.17 12.27
C LEU A 94 -9.99 -1.04 12.48
N VAL A 95 -10.79 -1.41 11.48
CA VAL A 95 -12.25 -1.41 11.62
C VAL A 95 -12.73 -2.46 12.63
N GLY A 96 -12.03 -3.60 12.71
CA GLY A 96 -12.33 -4.66 13.68
C GLY A 96 -11.86 -4.38 15.11
N ALA A 97 -11.02 -3.37 15.33
CA ALA A 97 -10.44 -3.06 16.64
C ALA A 97 -11.49 -2.50 17.61
N LYS A 98 -11.49 -3.01 18.84
CA LYS A 98 -12.43 -2.65 19.92
C LYS A 98 -11.78 -1.75 20.96
N THR A 99 -10.45 -1.70 21.02
CA THR A 99 -9.71 -0.90 22.00
C THR A 99 -8.58 -0.09 21.38
N LEU A 100 -8.17 0.99 22.05
CA LEU A 100 -7.01 1.78 21.63
C LEU A 100 -5.69 1.00 21.68
N SER A 101 -5.56 0.03 22.60
CA SER A 101 -4.37 -0.83 22.65
C SER A 101 -4.25 -1.68 21.39
N GLU A 102 -5.36 -2.27 20.93
CA GLU A 102 -5.41 -3.03 19.67
C GLU A 102 -5.04 -2.13 18.48
N VAL A 103 -5.52 -0.88 18.43
CA VAL A 103 -5.14 0.08 17.37
C VAL A 103 -3.62 0.35 17.36
N VAL A 104 -3.01 0.54 18.54
CA VAL A 104 -1.56 0.77 18.65
C VAL A 104 -0.77 -0.47 18.22
N GLU A 105 -1.22 -1.67 18.60
CA GLU A 105 -0.64 -2.93 18.16
C GLU A 105 -0.71 -3.09 16.63
N LEU A 106 -1.88 -2.80 16.03
CA LEU A 106 -2.09 -2.85 14.59
C LEU A 106 -1.19 -1.86 13.85
N GLN A 107 -1.11 -0.61 14.33
CA GLN A 107 -0.23 0.39 13.72
C GLN A 107 1.24 -0.02 13.80
N THR A 108 1.66 -0.60 14.92
CA THR A 108 3.03 -1.12 15.11
C THR A 108 3.32 -2.28 14.17
N ALA A 109 2.37 -3.21 14.03
CA ALA A 109 2.49 -4.35 13.11
C ALA A 109 2.56 -3.88 11.65
N PHE A 110 1.75 -2.90 11.27
CA PHE A 110 1.76 -2.31 9.93
C PHE A 110 3.11 -1.65 9.59
N LEU A 111 3.67 -0.88 10.52
CA LEU A 111 5.00 -0.27 10.34
C LEU A 111 6.11 -1.32 10.20
N ARG A 112 6.07 -2.38 11.02
CA ARG A 112 7.02 -3.50 10.91
C ARG A 112 6.93 -4.17 9.54
N LYS A 113 5.72 -4.49 9.09
CA LYS A 113 5.48 -5.06 7.76
C LYS A 113 5.98 -4.14 6.64
N GLY A 114 5.75 -2.82 6.77
CA GLY A 114 6.28 -1.83 5.84
C GLY A 114 7.81 -1.83 5.76
N ALA A 115 8.50 -1.99 6.90
CA ALA A 115 9.96 -2.09 6.93
C ALA A 115 10.47 -3.39 6.28
N GLU A 116 9.83 -4.52 6.56
CA GLU A 116 10.14 -5.81 5.92
C GLU A 116 9.99 -5.75 4.40
N MET A 117 8.86 -5.21 3.93
CA MET A 117 8.59 -5.00 2.51
C MET A 117 9.62 -4.06 1.86
N ALA A 118 10.00 -2.97 2.53
CA ALA A 118 11.01 -2.04 2.00
C ALA A 118 12.37 -2.72 1.82
N VAL A 119 12.79 -3.56 2.77
CA VAL A 119 14.03 -4.32 2.67
C VAL A 119 13.98 -5.32 1.52
N GLU A 120 12.85 -6.00 1.33
CA GLU A 120 12.66 -6.95 0.24
C GLU A 120 12.67 -6.25 -1.13
N GLN A 121 11.92 -5.16 -1.27
CA GLN A 121 11.87 -4.34 -2.48
C GLN A 121 13.24 -3.73 -2.82
N ALA A 122 14.04 -3.35 -1.82
CA ALA A 122 15.41 -2.85 -2.04
C ALA A 122 16.33 -3.93 -2.62
N LYS A 123 16.24 -5.18 -2.15
CA LYS A 123 16.98 -6.32 -2.71
C LYS A 123 16.58 -6.60 -4.15
N ASP A 124 15.28 -6.51 -4.44
CA ASP A 124 14.76 -6.66 -5.79
C ASP A 124 15.27 -5.57 -6.73
N PHE A 125 15.28 -4.32 -6.28
CA PHE A 125 15.83 -3.20 -7.04
C PHE A 125 17.34 -3.39 -7.31
N GLN A 126 18.09 -3.86 -6.31
CA GLN A 126 19.51 -4.19 -6.49
C GLN A 126 19.69 -5.25 -7.59
N ALA A 127 18.89 -6.33 -7.57
CA ALA A 127 18.98 -7.39 -8.57
C ALA A 127 18.70 -6.87 -9.99
N VAL A 128 17.68 -6.03 -10.15
CA VAL A 128 17.36 -5.38 -11.43
C VAL A 128 18.50 -4.47 -11.89
N ALA A 129 19.05 -3.65 -10.99
CA ALA A 129 20.17 -2.76 -11.30
C ALA A 129 21.43 -3.54 -11.71
N SER A 130 21.76 -4.62 -11.00
CA SER A 130 22.88 -5.50 -11.36
C SER A 130 22.70 -6.15 -12.73
N LYS A 131 21.49 -6.64 -13.04
CA LYS A 131 21.18 -7.22 -14.35
C LYS A 131 21.30 -6.19 -15.48
N ALA A 132 20.83 -4.95 -15.26
CA ALA A 132 20.97 -3.87 -16.23
C ALA A 132 22.44 -3.54 -16.53
N VAL A 133 23.31 -3.49 -15.51
CA VAL A 133 24.75 -3.28 -15.69
C VAL A 133 25.39 -4.45 -16.44
N GLU A 134 25.02 -5.68 -16.11
CA GLU A 134 25.52 -6.88 -16.78
C GLU A 134 25.14 -6.88 -18.27
N ASP A 135 23.88 -6.59 -18.59
CA ASP A 135 23.38 -6.61 -19.96
C ASP A 135 23.93 -5.44 -20.81
N VAL A 136 24.21 -4.29 -20.22
CA VAL A 136 24.91 -3.17 -20.90
C VAL A 136 26.38 -3.48 -21.14
N SER A 137 27.04 -4.19 -20.22
CA SER A 137 28.48 -4.50 -20.31
C SER A 137 28.80 -5.77 -21.13
N LYS A 138 27.84 -6.68 -21.30
CA LYS A 138 27.98 -7.93 -22.08
C LYS A 138 28.44 -7.69 -23.53
N PRO A 139 27.81 -6.82 -24.34
CA PRO A 139 28.22 -6.60 -25.73
C PRO A 139 29.66 -6.10 -25.85
N VAL A 140 30.08 -5.24 -24.92
CA VAL A 140 31.44 -4.69 -24.86
C VAL A 140 32.46 -5.78 -24.51
N LYS A 141 32.15 -6.61 -23.51
CA LYS A 141 32.98 -7.78 -23.16
C LYS A 141 33.10 -8.76 -24.32
N THR A 142 31.99 -9.09 -24.97
CA THR A 142 31.99 -10.01 -26.14
C THR A 142 32.78 -9.44 -27.31
N ALA A 143 32.66 -8.15 -27.61
CA ALA A 143 33.44 -7.49 -28.65
C ALA A 143 34.95 -7.50 -28.33
N PHE A 144 35.31 -7.26 -27.07
CA PHE A 144 36.69 -7.31 -26.60
C PHE A 144 37.27 -8.73 -26.67
N GLU A 145 36.55 -9.74 -26.18
CA GLU A 145 36.96 -11.14 -26.25
C GLU A 145 37.15 -11.62 -27.69
N LYS A 146 36.30 -11.17 -28.61
CA LYS A 146 36.42 -11.45 -30.04
C LYS A 146 37.69 -10.81 -30.62
N ALA A 147 37.89 -9.50 -30.39
CA ALA A 147 39.09 -8.79 -30.86
C ALA A 147 40.38 -9.42 -30.32
N PHE A 148 40.40 -9.84 -29.05
CA PHE A 148 41.55 -10.49 -28.45
C PHE A 148 41.84 -11.88 -29.05
N LYS A 149 40.80 -12.67 -29.34
CA LYS A 149 40.95 -13.97 -30.02
C LYS A 149 41.45 -13.79 -31.45
N ASP A 150 40.94 -12.79 -32.17
CA ASP A 150 41.37 -12.48 -33.54
C ASP A 150 42.84 -12.05 -33.59
N ILE A 151 43.33 -11.28 -32.60
CA ILE A 151 44.75 -10.92 -32.46
C ILE A 151 45.63 -12.13 -32.15
N LYS A 152 45.15 -13.10 -31.37
CA LYS A 152 45.92 -14.30 -31.00
C LYS A 152 45.97 -15.35 -32.12
N ALA A 153 45.02 -15.31 -33.05
CA ALA A 153 44.93 -16.22 -34.19
C ALA A 153 45.70 -15.73 -35.44
N ALA A 154 46.13 -14.47 -35.45
CA ALA A 154 47.03 -13.86 -36.44
C ALA A 154 48.50 -14.02 -36.02
#